data_AF-A0AAJ4YW29-F1
#
_entry.id   AF-A0AAJ4YW29-F1
#
_cell.length_a   1.000
_cell.length_b   1.000
_cell.length_c   1.000
_cell.angle_alpha   90.00
_cell.angle_beta   90.00
_cell.angle_gamma   90.00
#
_symmetry.space_group_name_H-M   'P 1'
#
loop_
_entity.id
_entity.type
_entity.pdbx_description
1 polymer ?
#
loop_
_entity_poly.entity_id
_entity_poly.type
_entity_poly.pdbx_seq_one_letter_code
_entity_poly.pdbx_strand_id
1 'polypeptide(L)'
;MDDRIPINVWTGDSIARTGKGTPIKLNLENLSALSNLVTGETSNMLTDCVNYLNESYNISQVENANFGERKHKLKQDFKKIVEVDILEGMSRELTSLKKDAFSAIDNVKKNLVGIAFIFSSVAVLIFELNTIEEMLEDLDKKLQRGIESLHDSLDNVIKEMFKNLDHDFEDGVTEEMMKHLNVVNNNINFVKKQNDVYGEQITDIKNIMSHQDATVMDGNLSINYSGEHMISGQVQSSNYLTRKMTILKNHIDNAVNKISDYVQEAYNNYFEPVLNYILEVIHSVETAVRHIYEISSLIYKVTMKIKIKAMGINVDEIDKNLEVLKSKLKNLDEFLNNLKTASPILENHLDDIVRNMKPLIVNQIFEPSHYDDMFISRKALTPVFSSVL
;
A
#
# COMPACT_ATOMS: atom_id res chain seq x y z
N MET A 1 17.64 58.90 1.00
CA MET A 1 17.94 58.57 -0.41
C MET A 1 18.97 57.44 -0.42
N ASP A 2 18.61 56.28 0.13
CA ASP A 2 19.46 55.07 0.22
C ASP A 2 18.82 53.88 -0.55
N ASP A 3 17.81 54.15 -1.38
CA ASP A 3 16.93 53.12 -1.98
C ASP A 3 17.51 52.48 -3.26
N ARG A 4 18.84 52.44 -3.42
CA ARG A 4 19.50 51.97 -4.66
C ARG A 4 20.69 51.04 -4.45
N ILE A 5 20.86 50.50 -3.25
CA ILE A 5 21.92 49.51 -2.99
C ILE A 5 21.27 48.12 -3.04
N PRO A 6 21.70 47.21 -3.92
CA PRO A 6 21.26 45.82 -3.88
C PRO A 6 21.45 45.24 -2.47
N ILE A 7 20.41 44.64 -1.92
CA ILE A 7 20.40 44.06 -0.58
C ILE A 7 20.46 42.54 -0.72
N ASN A 8 21.27 41.90 0.12
CA ASN A 8 21.35 40.45 0.15
C ASN A 8 20.01 39.89 0.63
N VAL A 9 19.38 39.06 -0.21
CA VAL A 9 18.03 38.53 0.00
C VAL A 9 17.90 37.57 1.19
N TRP A 10 19.01 37.09 1.77
CA TRP A 10 18.99 36.19 2.94
C TRP A 10 19.44 36.85 4.25
N THR A 11 20.32 37.86 4.20
CA THR A 11 20.83 38.51 5.43
C THR A 11 20.25 39.90 5.68
N GLY A 12 19.63 40.54 4.69
CA GLY A 12 19.14 41.91 4.81
C GLY A 12 20.25 42.98 4.82
N ASP A 13 21.52 42.56 4.73
CA ASP A 13 22.67 43.46 4.66
C ASP A 13 22.86 44.03 3.25
N SER A 14 23.41 45.23 3.18
CA SER A 14 23.78 45.85 1.90
C SER A 14 24.90 45.04 1.23
N ILE A 15 24.74 44.72 -0.05
CA ILE A 15 25.77 44.01 -0.83
C ILE A 15 27.04 44.88 -1.01
N ALA A 16 26.95 46.18 -0.70
CA ALA A 16 28.01 47.15 -0.97
C ALA A 16 29.16 47.21 0.06
N ARG A 17 29.19 46.43 1.15
CA ARG A 17 30.28 46.55 2.14
C ARG A 17 30.68 45.27 2.88
N THR A 18 31.20 44.27 2.19
CA THR A 18 32.19 43.35 2.80
C THR A 18 33.12 42.76 1.75
N GLY A 19 34.21 43.47 1.42
CA GLY A 19 35.29 42.96 0.59
C GLY A 19 36.07 44.07 -0.11
N LYS A 20 37.38 43.90 -0.28
CA LYS A 20 38.20 44.75 -1.17
C LYS A 20 37.84 44.46 -2.64
N GLY A 21 36.58 44.64 -3.02
CA GLY A 21 36.14 44.52 -4.40
C GLY A 21 36.71 45.68 -5.20
N THR A 22 37.55 45.37 -6.19
CA THR A 22 37.95 46.36 -7.19
C THR A 22 36.71 46.92 -7.89
N PRO A 23 36.61 48.25 -8.12
CA PRO A 23 35.48 48.83 -8.81
C PRO A 23 35.30 48.20 -10.19
N ILE A 24 34.10 47.69 -10.46
CA ILE A 24 33.74 47.22 -11.81
C ILE A 24 33.76 48.43 -12.72
N LYS A 25 34.68 48.44 -13.70
CA LYS A 25 34.64 49.45 -14.76
C LYS A 25 33.38 49.21 -15.58
N LEU A 26 32.41 50.10 -15.48
CA LEU A 26 31.27 50.19 -16.39
C LEU A 26 31.80 50.58 -17.78
N ASN A 27 32.09 49.58 -18.60
CA ASN A 27 32.48 49.72 -19.99
C ASN A 27 31.66 48.74 -20.85
N LEU A 28 31.66 48.95 -22.16
CA LEU A 28 30.85 48.17 -23.10
C LEU A 28 31.18 46.67 -23.08
N GLU A 29 32.44 46.32 -22.82
CA GLU A 29 32.91 44.93 -22.74
C GLU A 29 32.32 44.20 -21.53
N ASN A 30 32.45 44.79 -20.33
CA ASN A 30 31.93 44.21 -19.09
C ASN A 30 30.39 44.18 -19.08
N LEU A 31 29.73 45.19 -19.66
CA LEU A 31 28.27 45.19 -19.83
C LEU A 31 27.81 44.13 -20.84
N SER A 32 28.59 43.86 -21.88
CA SER A 32 28.30 42.77 -22.81
C SER A 32 28.49 41.40 -22.16
N ALA A 33 29.56 41.22 -21.39
CA ALA A 33 29.78 39.99 -20.62
C ALA A 33 28.64 39.74 -19.61
N LEU A 34 28.25 40.77 -18.86
CA LEU A 34 27.15 40.70 -17.89
C LEU A 34 25.79 40.45 -18.57
N SER A 35 25.49 41.14 -19.66
CA SER A 35 24.28 40.90 -20.46
C SER A 35 24.23 39.44 -20.93
N ASN A 36 25.30 38.92 -21.54
CA ASN A 36 25.38 37.53 -22.01
C ASN A 36 25.23 36.50 -20.88
N LEU A 37 25.79 36.77 -19.70
CA LEU A 37 25.65 35.91 -18.53
C LEU A 37 24.19 35.85 -18.04
N VAL A 38 23.52 36.99 -17.98
CA VAL A 38 22.15 37.11 -17.44
C VAL A 38 21.10 36.61 -18.43
N THR A 39 21.15 37.08 -19.69
CA THR A 39 20.16 36.72 -20.72
C THR A 39 20.45 35.38 -21.39
N GLY A 40 21.71 34.92 -21.37
CA GLY A 40 22.12 33.64 -21.91
C GLY A 40 22.17 32.57 -20.84
N GLU A 41 23.28 32.51 -20.10
CA GLU A 41 23.56 31.40 -19.18
C GLU A 41 22.50 31.26 -18.07
N THR A 42 22.22 32.34 -17.35
CA THR A 42 21.30 32.33 -16.20
C THR A 42 19.86 32.08 -16.63
N SER A 43 19.39 32.72 -17.72
CA SER A 43 18.03 32.52 -18.22
C SER A 43 17.80 31.10 -18.76
N ASN A 44 18.78 30.54 -19.49
CA ASN A 44 18.72 29.15 -19.95
C ASN A 44 18.69 28.18 -18.76
N MET A 45 19.52 28.43 -17.76
CA MET A 45 19.57 27.62 -16.55
C MET A 45 18.24 27.63 -15.78
N LEU A 46 17.59 28.79 -15.64
CA LEU A 46 16.27 28.90 -15.04
C LEU A 46 15.18 28.22 -15.90
N THR A 47 15.34 28.22 -17.22
CA THR A 47 14.46 27.50 -18.14
C THR A 47 14.57 25.99 -17.94
N ASP A 48 15.79 25.46 -17.81
CA ASP A 48 16.01 24.05 -17.51
C ASP A 48 15.39 23.67 -16.16
N CYS A 49 15.51 24.53 -15.15
CA CYS A 49 14.84 24.34 -13.86
C CYS A 49 13.31 24.18 -14.01
N VAL A 50 12.68 25.06 -14.77
CA VAL A 50 11.23 25.00 -15.04
C VAL A 50 10.87 23.69 -15.74
N ASN A 51 11.66 23.29 -16.75
CA ASN A 51 11.42 22.04 -17.49
C ASN A 51 11.50 20.81 -16.57
N TYR A 52 12.54 20.70 -15.73
CA TYR A 52 12.68 19.58 -14.79
C TYR A 52 11.58 19.52 -13.72
N LEU A 53 11.12 20.69 -13.23
CA LEU A 53 10.00 20.75 -12.29
C LEU A 53 8.68 20.35 -12.94
N ASN A 54 8.44 20.78 -14.18
CA ASN A 54 7.26 20.38 -14.93
C ASN A 54 7.26 18.88 -15.19
N GLU A 55 8.41 18.29 -15.53
CA GLU A 55 8.51 16.83 -15.69
C GLU A 55 8.20 16.08 -14.38
N SER A 56 8.79 16.53 -13.28
CA SER A 56 8.51 15.98 -11.95
C SER A 56 7.02 16.10 -11.56
N TYR A 57 6.38 17.20 -11.96
CA TYR A 57 4.96 17.41 -11.74
C TYR A 57 4.11 16.47 -12.59
N ASN A 58 4.46 16.30 -13.87
CA ASN A 58 3.77 15.40 -14.80
C ASN A 58 3.84 13.95 -14.31
N ILE A 59 5.00 13.49 -13.83
CA ILE A 59 5.16 12.16 -13.22
C ILE A 59 4.18 12.00 -12.05
N SER A 60 4.15 12.96 -11.12
CA SER A 60 3.25 12.90 -9.97
C SER A 60 1.77 12.93 -10.37
N GLN A 61 1.44 13.68 -11.43
CA GLN A 61 0.09 13.74 -11.99
C GLN A 61 -0.33 12.42 -12.63
N VAL A 62 0.56 11.73 -13.36
CA VAL A 62 0.30 10.41 -13.94
C VAL A 62 0.08 9.37 -12.84
N GLU A 63 0.91 9.36 -11.80
CA GLU A 63 0.74 8.51 -10.62
C GLU A 63 -0.60 8.74 -9.92
N ASN A 64 -1.00 10.01 -9.76
CA ASN A 64 -2.27 10.38 -9.16
C ASN A 64 -3.47 9.97 -10.03
N ALA A 65 -3.39 10.13 -11.34
CA ALA A 65 -4.42 9.69 -12.28
C ALA A 65 -4.66 8.16 -12.19
N ASN A 66 -3.61 7.40 -11.85
CA ASN A 66 -3.67 5.94 -11.67
C ASN A 66 -4.03 5.50 -10.24
N PHE A 67 -4.41 6.42 -9.34
CA PHE A 67 -4.67 6.11 -7.93
C PHE A 67 -5.70 4.98 -7.73
N GLY A 68 -6.79 5.00 -8.51
CA GLY A 68 -7.81 3.96 -8.45
C GLY A 68 -7.26 2.57 -8.81
N GLU A 69 -6.45 2.50 -9.87
CA GLU A 69 -5.83 1.27 -10.35
C GLU A 69 -4.77 0.75 -9.36
N ARG A 70 -3.94 1.64 -8.79
CA ARG A 70 -2.93 1.26 -7.79
C ARG A 70 -3.56 0.63 -6.55
N LYS A 71 -4.68 1.19 -6.06
CA LYS A 71 -5.46 0.58 -4.97
C LYS A 71 -6.07 -0.76 -5.36
N HIS A 72 -6.67 -0.83 -6.55
CA HIS A 72 -7.28 -2.07 -7.04
C HIS A 72 -6.25 -3.19 -7.16
N LYS A 73 -5.10 -2.91 -7.76
CA LYS A 73 -4.00 -3.86 -7.92
C LYS A 73 -3.47 -4.34 -6.57
N LEU A 74 -3.24 -3.43 -5.63
CA LEU A 74 -2.80 -3.81 -4.28
C LEU A 74 -3.80 -4.71 -3.56
N LYS A 75 -5.11 -4.46 -3.75
CA LYS A 75 -6.19 -5.32 -3.24
C LYS A 75 -6.13 -6.72 -3.84
N GLN A 76 -6.00 -6.81 -5.17
CA GLN A 76 -5.94 -8.09 -5.87
C GLN A 76 -4.69 -8.89 -5.49
N ASP A 77 -3.55 -8.22 -5.36
CA ASP A 77 -2.31 -8.88 -5.00
C ASP A 77 -2.35 -9.40 -3.56
N PHE A 78 -2.95 -8.65 -2.62
CA PHE A 78 -3.21 -9.14 -1.27
C PHE A 78 -4.09 -10.40 -1.27
N LYS A 79 -5.21 -10.37 -2.00
CA LYS A 79 -6.13 -11.52 -2.09
C LYS A 79 -5.45 -12.78 -2.65
N LYS A 80 -4.53 -12.61 -3.60
CA LYS A 80 -3.72 -13.71 -4.14
C LYS A 80 -2.74 -14.25 -3.11
N ILE A 81 -2.05 -13.38 -2.38
CA ILE A 81 -1.08 -13.80 -1.34
C ILE A 81 -1.75 -14.57 -0.21
N VAL A 82 -2.95 -14.16 0.19
CA VAL A 82 -3.74 -14.83 1.24
C VAL A 82 -4.61 -15.96 0.66
N GLU A 83 -4.60 -16.17 -0.66
CA GLU A 83 -5.33 -17.24 -1.33
C GLU A 83 -6.84 -17.23 -1.03
N VAL A 84 -7.46 -16.04 -1.07
CA VAL A 84 -8.89 -15.86 -0.73
C VAL A 84 -9.81 -16.74 -1.58
N ASP A 85 -9.52 -16.89 -2.87
CA ASP A 85 -10.31 -17.73 -3.78
C ASP A 85 -10.25 -19.23 -3.39
N ILE A 86 -9.12 -19.69 -2.85
CA ILE A 86 -8.97 -21.06 -2.34
C ILE A 86 -9.83 -21.23 -1.10
N LEU A 87 -9.76 -20.28 -0.15
CA LEU A 87 -10.60 -20.29 1.05
C LEU A 87 -12.09 -20.31 0.73
N GLU A 88 -12.53 -19.52 -0.25
CA GLU A 88 -13.91 -19.52 -0.72
C GLU A 88 -14.32 -20.87 -1.33
N GLY A 89 -13.44 -21.48 -2.14
CA GLY A 89 -13.66 -22.81 -2.70
C GLY A 89 -13.84 -23.86 -1.60
N MET A 90 -12.94 -23.86 -0.62
CA MET A 90 -12.98 -24.80 0.49
C MET A 90 -14.15 -24.56 1.43
N SER A 91 -14.58 -23.31 1.65
CA SER A 91 -15.80 -23.02 2.43
C SER A 91 -17.05 -23.65 1.80
N ARG A 92 -17.17 -23.59 0.46
CA ARG A 92 -18.27 -24.24 -0.28
C ARG A 92 -18.19 -25.76 -0.18
N GLU A 93 -16.99 -26.32 -0.27
CA GLU A 93 -16.75 -27.76 -0.12
C GLU A 93 -17.08 -28.25 1.30
N LEU A 94 -16.66 -27.52 2.34
CA LEU A 94 -16.98 -27.80 3.74
C LEU A 94 -18.50 -27.85 3.95
N THR A 95 -19.24 -26.89 3.40
CA THR A 95 -20.71 -26.87 3.47
C THR A 95 -21.32 -28.17 2.90
N SER A 96 -20.78 -28.66 1.78
CA SER A 96 -21.22 -29.90 1.12
C SER A 96 -20.87 -31.14 1.95
N LEU A 97 -19.59 -31.26 2.36
CA LEU A 97 -19.10 -32.38 3.17
C LEU A 97 -19.82 -32.49 4.51
N LYS A 98 -20.09 -31.35 5.16
CA LYS A 98 -20.87 -31.28 6.39
C LYS A 98 -22.26 -31.90 6.21
N LYS A 99 -22.98 -31.55 5.16
CA LYS A 99 -24.33 -32.09 4.87
C LYS A 99 -24.32 -33.61 4.67
N ASP A 100 -23.30 -34.09 3.96
CA ASP A 100 -23.09 -35.52 3.73
C ASP A 100 -22.77 -36.26 5.05
N ALA A 101 -21.92 -35.68 5.88
CA ALA A 101 -21.56 -36.22 7.20
C ALA A 101 -22.79 -36.27 8.12
N PHE A 102 -23.57 -35.19 8.20
CA PHE A 102 -24.76 -35.11 9.07
C PHE A 102 -25.79 -36.16 8.66
N SER A 103 -26.00 -36.36 7.36
CA SER A 103 -26.89 -37.41 6.86
C SER A 103 -26.43 -38.82 7.29
N ALA A 104 -25.12 -39.09 7.27
CA ALA A 104 -24.56 -40.36 7.72
C ALA A 104 -24.66 -40.52 9.25
N ILE A 105 -24.40 -39.45 9.99
CA ILE A 105 -24.52 -39.39 11.44
C ILE A 105 -25.95 -39.69 11.89
N ASP A 106 -26.94 -39.03 11.30
CA ASP A 106 -28.36 -39.25 11.58
C ASP A 106 -28.77 -40.71 11.38
N ASN A 107 -28.29 -41.33 10.30
CA ASN A 107 -28.55 -42.74 10.02
C ASN A 107 -27.92 -43.65 11.08
N VAL A 108 -26.70 -43.37 11.51
CA VAL A 108 -26.04 -44.13 12.58
C VAL A 108 -26.75 -43.94 13.91
N LYS A 109 -27.10 -42.71 14.31
CA LYS A 109 -27.84 -42.43 15.55
C LYS A 109 -29.17 -43.18 15.60
N LYS A 110 -29.96 -43.16 14.52
CA LYS A 110 -31.24 -43.89 14.43
C LYS A 110 -31.07 -45.40 14.62
N ASN A 111 -30.03 -46.00 14.04
CA ASN A 111 -29.80 -47.43 14.14
C ASN A 111 -29.17 -47.87 15.47
N LEU A 112 -28.35 -47.01 16.07
CA LEU A 112 -27.63 -47.33 17.31
C LEU A 112 -28.46 -47.08 18.58
N VAL A 113 -29.45 -46.18 18.56
CA VAL A 113 -30.30 -45.88 19.72
C VAL A 113 -30.93 -47.15 20.33
N GLY A 114 -31.34 -48.10 19.48
CA GLY A 114 -31.95 -49.35 19.92
C GLY A 114 -31.01 -50.27 20.73
N ILE A 115 -29.69 -50.06 20.66
CA ILE A 115 -28.68 -50.87 21.35
C ILE A 115 -27.83 -50.07 22.35
N ALA A 116 -28.14 -48.79 22.56
CA ALA A 116 -27.37 -47.90 23.44
C ALA A 116 -27.31 -48.38 24.90
N PHE A 117 -28.35 -49.07 25.39
CA PHE A 117 -28.36 -49.64 26.74
C PHE A 117 -27.50 -50.90 26.90
N ILE A 118 -27.06 -51.51 25.79
CA ILE A 118 -26.24 -52.73 25.77
C ILE A 118 -24.76 -52.38 25.79
N PHE A 119 -24.39 -51.28 25.14
CA PHE A 119 -23.00 -50.87 24.93
C PHE A 119 -22.81 -49.43 25.38
N SER A 120 -22.03 -49.21 26.44
CA SER A 120 -21.67 -47.86 26.88
C SER A 120 -20.95 -47.07 25.78
N SER A 121 -20.16 -47.74 24.92
CA SER A 121 -19.49 -47.13 23.77
C SER A 121 -20.45 -46.55 22.73
N VAL A 122 -21.68 -47.05 22.63
CA VAL A 122 -22.70 -46.49 21.74
C VAL A 122 -23.19 -45.13 22.24
N ALA A 123 -23.45 -45.00 23.54
CA ALA A 123 -23.86 -43.73 24.12
C ALA A 123 -22.76 -42.67 23.97
N VAL A 124 -21.49 -43.06 24.16
CA VAL A 124 -20.34 -42.18 23.94
C VAL A 124 -20.22 -41.78 22.46
N LEU A 125 -20.34 -42.72 21.52
CA LEU A 125 -20.30 -42.38 20.09
C LEU A 125 -21.42 -41.40 19.72
N ILE A 126 -22.66 -41.59 20.19
CA ILE A 126 -23.76 -40.67 19.90
C ILE A 126 -23.45 -39.27 20.42
N PHE A 127 -22.86 -39.15 21.61
CA PHE A 127 -22.43 -37.87 22.16
C PHE A 127 -21.36 -37.21 21.28
N GLU A 128 -20.29 -37.94 20.93
CA GLU A 128 -19.22 -37.45 20.04
C GLU A 128 -19.77 -36.98 18.69
N LEU A 129 -20.72 -37.71 18.11
CA LEU A 129 -21.33 -37.34 16.84
C LEU A 129 -22.18 -36.07 16.93
N ASN A 130 -22.84 -35.80 18.06
CA ASN A 130 -23.51 -34.51 18.29
C ASN A 130 -22.48 -33.37 18.40
N THR A 131 -21.37 -33.61 19.11
CA THR A 131 -20.28 -32.65 19.25
C THR A 131 -19.65 -32.30 17.90
N ILE A 132 -19.40 -33.30 17.04
CA ILE A 132 -18.91 -33.09 15.67
C ILE A 132 -19.87 -32.22 14.86
N GLU A 133 -21.19 -32.45 14.95
CA GLU A 133 -22.18 -31.64 14.24
C GLU A 133 -22.13 -30.16 14.67
N GLU A 134 -22.14 -29.91 15.98
CA GLU A 134 -22.07 -28.56 16.54
C GLU A 134 -20.78 -27.84 16.13
N MET A 135 -19.63 -28.50 16.29
CA MET A 135 -18.33 -27.95 15.92
C MET A 135 -18.21 -27.66 14.42
N LEU A 136 -18.76 -28.54 13.55
CA LEU A 136 -18.76 -28.32 12.10
C LEU A 136 -19.65 -27.16 11.68
N GLU A 137 -20.79 -26.95 12.33
CA GLU A 137 -21.61 -25.76 12.07
C GLU A 137 -20.89 -24.48 12.44
N ASP A 138 -20.22 -24.46 13.59
CA ASP A 138 -19.47 -23.31 14.05
C ASP A 138 -18.23 -23.04 13.21
N LEU A 139 -17.49 -24.09 12.82
CA LEU A 139 -16.36 -23.99 11.91
C LEU A 139 -16.77 -23.33 10.59
N ASP A 140 -17.85 -23.80 9.96
CA ASP A 140 -18.35 -23.26 8.70
C ASP A 140 -18.74 -21.78 8.83
N LYS A 141 -19.47 -21.41 9.89
CA LYS A 141 -19.84 -20.01 10.17
C LYS A 141 -18.61 -19.12 10.39
N LYS A 142 -17.60 -19.61 11.14
CA LYS A 142 -16.38 -18.84 11.43
C LYS A 142 -15.52 -18.67 10.19
N LEU A 143 -15.37 -19.71 9.38
CA LEU A 143 -14.63 -19.64 8.11
C LEU A 143 -15.28 -18.64 7.16
N GLN A 144 -16.60 -18.69 6.99
CA GLN A 144 -17.33 -17.73 6.16
C GLN A 144 -17.12 -16.28 6.65
N ARG A 145 -17.26 -16.04 7.95
CA ARG A 145 -17.00 -14.71 8.54
C ARG A 145 -15.56 -14.23 8.35
N GLY A 146 -14.58 -15.14 8.46
CA GLY A 146 -13.19 -14.81 8.19
C GLY A 146 -12.97 -14.36 6.75
N ILE A 147 -13.53 -15.09 5.79
CA ILE A 147 -13.49 -14.74 4.36
C ILE A 147 -14.19 -13.40 4.09
N GLU A 148 -15.39 -13.18 4.65
CA GLU A 148 -16.13 -11.92 4.54
C GLU A 148 -15.31 -10.74 5.08
N SER A 149 -14.66 -10.92 6.23
CA SER A 149 -13.81 -9.87 6.83
C SER A 149 -12.69 -9.42 5.90
N LEU A 150 -12.10 -10.35 5.12
CA LEU A 150 -11.05 -10.06 4.16
C LEU A 150 -11.55 -9.21 2.97
N HIS A 151 -12.84 -9.28 2.65
CA HIS A 151 -13.44 -8.44 1.61
C HIS A 151 -13.86 -7.07 2.14
N ASP A 152 -14.49 -7.02 3.31
CA ASP A 152 -15.13 -5.82 3.84
C ASP A 152 -14.15 -4.78 4.40
N SER A 153 -13.07 -5.24 5.05
CA SER A 153 -12.15 -4.36 5.78
C SER A 153 -10.93 -3.95 4.97
N LEU A 154 -10.53 -4.76 3.98
CA LEU A 154 -9.33 -4.55 3.19
C LEU A 154 -9.37 -3.24 2.39
N ASP A 155 -10.53 -2.82 1.87
CA ASP A 155 -10.66 -1.56 1.13
C ASP A 155 -10.31 -0.35 2.00
N ASN A 156 -10.76 -0.35 3.25
CA ASN A 156 -10.46 0.73 4.20
C ASN A 156 -8.99 0.72 4.59
N VAL A 157 -8.40 -0.46 4.83
CA VAL A 157 -6.96 -0.58 5.12
C VAL A 157 -6.13 -0.05 3.96
N ILE A 158 -6.45 -0.43 2.73
CA ILE A 158 -5.77 0.07 1.53
C ILE A 158 -5.94 1.58 1.40
N LYS A 159 -7.14 2.12 1.63
CA LYS A 159 -7.35 3.57 1.63
C LYS A 159 -6.41 4.29 2.61
N GLU A 160 -6.33 3.81 3.84
CA GLU A 160 -5.49 4.40 4.89
C GLU A 160 -3.98 4.21 4.63
N MET A 161 -3.57 3.19 3.87
CA MET A 161 -2.17 3.02 3.46
C MET A 161 -1.67 4.14 2.53
N PHE A 162 -2.54 4.67 1.68
CA PHE A 162 -2.19 5.76 0.75
C PHE A 162 -2.36 7.15 1.36
N LYS A 163 -3.18 7.27 2.42
CA LYS A 163 -3.49 8.55 3.04
C LYS A 163 -2.23 9.27 3.51
N ASN A 164 -2.21 10.59 3.33
CA ASN A 164 -1.08 11.41 3.73
C ASN A 164 -0.87 11.46 5.26
N LEU A 165 0.40 11.54 5.68
CA LEU A 165 0.78 11.52 7.08
C LEU A 165 0.64 12.87 7.80
N ASP A 166 0.73 13.99 7.06
CA ASP A 166 0.77 15.34 7.62
C ASP A 166 -0.42 16.22 7.18
N HIS A 167 -1.12 15.82 6.12
CA HIS A 167 -2.20 16.54 5.47
C HIS A 167 -3.38 15.59 5.19
N ASP A 168 -4.55 16.15 4.89
CA ASP A 168 -5.74 15.35 4.55
C ASP A 168 -5.82 15.10 3.04
N PHE A 169 -4.82 14.38 2.51
CA PHE A 169 -4.80 13.91 1.11
C PHE A 169 -5.03 12.41 1.05
N GLU A 170 -5.78 11.99 0.04
CA GLU A 170 -6.19 10.60 -0.15
C GLU A 170 -5.07 9.78 -0.82
N ASP A 171 -4.34 10.40 -1.76
CA ASP A 171 -3.14 9.85 -2.39
C ASP A 171 -1.92 10.66 -1.97
N GLY A 172 -1.43 10.32 -0.78
CA GLY A 172 -0.68 11.25 0.03
C GLY A 172 0.67 11.67 -0.55
N VAL A 173 1.40 10.76 -1.19
CA VAL A 173 2.71 11.07 -1.78
C VAL A 173 2.54 11.95 -3.02
N THR A 174 1.65 11.58 -3.94
CA THR A 174 1.51 12.25 -5.23
C THR A 174 0.89 13.64 -5.05
N GLU A 175 -0.17 13.77 -4.26
CA GLU A 175 -0.87 15.02 -4.05
C GLU A 175 0.01 16.04 -3.33
N GLU A 176 0.73 15.62 -2.28
CA GLU A 176 1.64 16.51 -1.55
C GLU A 176 2.80 16.95 -2.47
N MET A 177 3.33 16.04 -3.29
CA MET A 177 4.38 16.37 -4.26
C MET A 177 3.90 17.37 -5.31
N MET A 178 2.71 17.15 -5.91
CA MET A 178 2.12 18.08 -6.88
C MET A 178 1.90 19.46 -6.28
N LYS A 179 1.38 19.54 -5.05
CA LYS A 179 1.16 20.80 -4.33
C LYS A 179 2.48 21.53 -4.07
N HIS A 180 3.52 20.81 -3.64
CA HIS A 180 4.85 21.37 -3.43
C HIS A 180 5.45 21.89 -4.75
N LEU A 181 5.45 21.05 -5.79
CA LEU A 181 6.03 21.38 -7.10
C LEU A 181 5.35 22.56 -7.76
N ASN A 182 4.04 22.73 -7.60
CA ASN A 182 3.32 23.90 -8.10
C ASN A 182 3.82 25.21 -7.46
N VAL A 183 4.05 25.22 -6.14
CA VAL A 183 4.62 26.40 -5.44
C VAL A 183 6.03 26.69 -5.95
N VAL A 184 6.88 25.66 -6.06
CA VAL A 184 8.26 25.84 -6.54
C VAL A 184 8.29 26.32 -7.99
N ASN A 185 7.45 25.77 -8.86
CA ASN A 185 7.37 26.18 -10.27
C ASN A 185 6.95 27.64 -10.40
N ASN A 186 5.97 28.10 -9.62
CA ASN A 186 5.56 29.50 -9.60
C ASN A 186 6.70 30.42 -9.13
N ASN A 187 7.45 30.01 -8.11
CA ASN A 187 8.61 30.76 -7.63
C ASN A 187 9.73 30.85 -8.68
N ILE A 188 10.06 29.75 -9.36
CA ILE A 188 11.11 29.76 -10.39
C ILE A 188 10.69 30.61 -11.59
N ASN A 189 9.42 30.51 -12.02
CA ASN A 189 8.90 31.38 -13.09
C ASN A 189 8.97 32.86 -12.71
N PHE A 190 8.69 33.20 -11.44
CA PHE A 190 8.84 34.57 -10.93
C PHE A 190 10.31 35.04 -10.97
N VAL A 191 11.24 34.23 -10.47
CA VAL A 191 12.68 34.55 -10.49
C VAL A 191 13.21 34.66 -11.92
N LYS A 192 12.78 33.77 -12.83
CA LYS A 192 13.10 33.84 -14.25
C LYS A 192 12.66 35.18 -14.85
N LYS A 193 11.43 35.58 -14.58
CA LYS A 193 10.91 36.86 -15.08
C LYS A 193 11.70 38.05 -14.54
N GLN A 194 12.11 38.02 -13.27
CA GLN A 194 13.01 39.04 -12.71
C GLN A 194 14.37 39.06 -13.40
N ASN A 195 14.98 37.89 -13.63
CA ASN A 195 16.26 37.76 -14.33
C ASN A 195 16.18 38.29 -15.76
N ASP A 196 15.12 37.96 -16.49
CA ASP A 196 14.92 38.39 -17.87
C ASP A 196 14.78 39.93 -17.96
N VAL A 197 13.95 40.54 -17.10
CA VAL A 197 13.81 42.01 -17.03
C VAL A 197 15.14 42.68 -16.63
N TYR A 198 15.90 42.08 -15.70
CA TYR A 198 17.22 42.60 -15.33
C TYR A 198 18.21 42.54 -16.51
N GLY A 199 18.19 41.44 -17.27
CA GLY A 199 18.99 41.29 -18.48
C GLY A 199 18.64 42.30 -19.58
N GLU A 200 17.34 42.58 -19.76
CA GLU A 200 16.86 43.63 -20.67
C GLU A 200 17.37 45.02 -20.23
N GLN A 201 17.27 45.36 -18.94
CA GLN A 201 17.78 46.62 -18.41
C GLN A 201 19.30 46.78 -18.60
N ILE A 202 20.09 45.73 -18.39
CA ILE A 202 21.55 45.77 -18.67
C ILE A 202 21.80 46.01 -20.15
N THR A 203 21.01 45.37 -21.01
CA THR A 203 21.11 45.50 -22.47
C THR A 203 20.73 46.91 -22.93
N ASP A 204 19.70 47.51 -22.34
CA ASP A 204 19.31 48.90 -22.60
C ASP A 204 20.40 49.88 -22.18
N ILE A 205 20.99 49.72 -20.99
CA ILE A 205 22.11 50.55 -20.52
C ILE A 205 23.30 50.42 -21.47
N LYS A 206 23.63 49.19 -21.89
CA LYS A 206 24.69 48.93 -22.86
C LYS A 206 24.43 49.66 -24.18
N ASN A 207 23.20 49.58 -24.70
CA ASN A 207 22.82 50.21 -25.97
C ASN A 207 22.88 51.74 -25.87
N ILE A 208 22.39 52.32 -24.77
CA ILE A 208 22.49 53.77 -24.50
C ILE A 208 23.95 54.20 -24.44
N MET A 209 24.79 53.49 -23.67
CA MET A 209 26.22 53.80 -23.58
C MET A 209 26.92 53.69 -24.94
N SER A 210 26.59 52.67 -25.74
CA SER A 210 27.14 52.52 -27.09
C SER A 210 26.73 53.67 -28.02
N HIS A 211 25.48 54.13 -27.93
CA HIS A 211 24.99 55.24 -28.74
C HIS A 211 25.64 56.57 -28.33
N GLN A 212 25.77 56.83 -27.03
CA GLN A 212 26.46 58.01 -26.52
C GLN A 212 27.92 58.04 -26.94
N ASP A 213 28.64 56.92 -26.81
CA ASP A 213 30.06 56.85 -27.21
C ASP A 213 30.23 57.16 -28.70
N ALA A 214 29.27 56.74 -29.54
CA ALA A 214 29.27 57.03 -30.98
C ALA A 214 28.88 58.47 -31.34
N THR A 215 28.05 59.15 -30.53
CA THR A 215 27.43 60.45 -30.89
C THR A 215 27.93 61.63 -30.07
N VAL A 216 28.77 61.40 -29.06
CA VAL A 216 29.28 62.47 -28.19
C VAL A 216 30.10 63.51 -28.96
N MET A 217 30.81 63.09 -30.01
CA MET A 217 31.57 63.97 -30.91
C MET A 217 30.67 64.87 -31.77
N ASP A 218 29.41 64.47 -31.98
CA ASP A 218 28.41 65.21 -32.74
C ASP A 218 27.56 66.15 -31.84
N GLY A 219 27.89 66.24 -30.54
CA GLY A 219 27.22 67.11 -29.58
C GLY A 219 25.82 66.65 -29.14
N ASN A 220 25.38 65.46 -29.56
CA ASN A 220 24.11 64.89 -29.13
C ASN A 220 24.27 64.20 -27.76
N LEU A 221 23.77 64.86 -26.71
CA LEU A 221 23.82 64.36 -25.33
C LEU A 221 22.47 63.81 -24.85
N SER A 222 21.49 63.67 -25.74
CA SER A 222 20.15 63.21 -25.35
C SER A 222 20.15 61.74 -24.92
N ILE A 223 19.52 61.45 -23.78
CA ILE A 223 19.33 60.08 -23.26
C ILE A 223 17.83 59.79 -23.30
N ASN A 224 17.41 58.95 -24.23
CA ASN A 224 16.07 58.39 -24.21
C ASN A 224 16.11 57.02 -23.51
N TYR A 225 15.68 56.99 -22.26
CA TYR A 225 15.51 55.75 -21.49
C TYR A 225 14.02 55.47 -21.32
N SER A 226 13.58 54.31 -21.81
CA SER A 226 12.25 53.77 -21.58
C SER A 226 12.35 52.34 -21.05
N GLY A 227 13.14 52.13 -20.00
CA GLY A 227 13.31 50.80 -19.44
C GLY A 227 12.10 50.37 -18.61
N GLU A 228 11.82 49.06 -18.62
CA GLU A 228 10.81 48.46 -17.76
C GLU A 228 11.15 48.63 -16.27
N HIS A 229 10.12 48.71 -15.41
CA HIS A 229 10.33 48.69 -13.98
C HIS A 229 10.73 47.29 -13.50
N MET A 230 11.69 47.23 -12.57
CA MET A 230 12.10 45.95 -11.98
C MET A 230 10.92 45.29 -11.27
N ILE A 231 10.71 44.01 -11.55
CA ILE A 231 9.68 43.22 -10.90
C ILE A 231 10.08 43.01 -9.43
N SER A 232 9.23 43.46 -8.50
CA SER A 232 9.44 43.31 -7.07
C SER A 232 8.40 42.35 -6.47
N GLY A 233 8.83 41.57 -5.48
CA GLY A 233 8.00 40.55 -4.83
C GLY A 233 8.85 39.57 -4.04
N GLN A 234 8.18 38.74 -3.24
CA GLN A 234 8.83 37.69 -2.45
C GLN A 234 8.42 36.32 -2.99
N VAL A 235 9.36 35.37 -2.98
CA VAL A 235 9.06 33.96 -3.24
C VAL A 235 8.16 33.41 -2.13
N GLN A 236 7.23 32.54 -2.51
CA GLN A 236 6.30 31.92 -1.57
C GLN A 236 6.94 30.71 -0.90
N SER A 237 6.82 30.60 0.43
CA SER A 237 7.19 29.37 1.11
C SER A 237 6.21 28.25 0.78
N SER A 238 6.71 27.03 0.58
CA SER A 238 5.87 25.84 0.47
C SER A 238 5.64 25.25 1.86
N ASN A 239 4.37 25.01 2.21
CA ASN A 239 3.99 24.31 3.44
C ASN A 239 3.89 22.78 3.23
N TYR A 240 4.16 22.31 2.02
CA TYR A 240 4.10 20.91 1.63
C TYR A 240 5.50 20.30 1.55
N LEU A 241 5.57 18.98 1.59
CA LEU A 241 6.80 18.19 1.61
C LEU A 241 7.62 18.45 2.89
N THR A 242 6.94 18.56 4.03
CA THR A 242 7.56 18.86 5.35
C THR A 242 8.60 17.80 5.73
N ARG A 243 8.32 16.53 5.38
CA ARG A 243 9.21 15.36 5.52
C ARG A 243 10.30 15.30 4.45
N LYS A 244 10.39 16.28 3.57
CA LYS A 244 11.34 16.34 2.44
C LYS A 244 11.28 15.02 1.65
N MET A 245 12.43 14.54 1.16
CA MET A 245 12.51 13.27 0.42
C MET A 245 12.23 12.02 1.28
N THR A 246 12.13 12.13 2.61
CA THR A 246 11.75 10.96 3.43
C THR A 246 10.25 10.66 3.35
N ILE A 247 9.45 11.50 2.68
CA ILE A 247 8.01 11.30 2.50
C ILE A 247 7.68 9.90 1.98
N LEU A 248 8.38 9.43 0.94
CA LEU A 248 8.09 8.14 0.31
C LEU A 248 8.39 6.99 1.27
N LYS A 249 9.58 6.98 1.87
CA LYS A 249 9.97 5.97 2.84
C LYS A 249 8.98 5.92 4.02
N ASN A 250 8.62 7.08 4.57
CA ASN A 250 7.69 7.13 5.70
C ASN A 250 6.29 6.62 5.34
N HIS A 251 5.79 6.90 4.13
CA HIS A 251 4.51 6.36 3.66
C HIS A 251 4.59 4.85 3.44
N ILE A 252 5.68 4.34 2.85
CA ILE A 252 5.91 2.89 2.69
C ILE A 252 5.96 2.20 4.05
N ASP A 253 6.75 2.72 5.00
CA ASP A 253 6.88 2.14 6.34
C ASP A 253 5.52 2.16 7.08
N ASN A 254 4.76 3.26 6.97
CA ASN A 254 3.40 3.34 7.52
C ASN A 254 2.45 2.33 6.87
N ALA A 255 2.47 2.21 5.54
CA ALA A 255 1.63 1.27 4.80
C ALA A 255 1.95 -0.19 5.15
N VAL A 256 3.24 -0.52 5.32
CA VAL A 256 3.69 -1.85 5.78
C VAL A 256 3.18 -2.14 7.20
N ASN A 257 3.24 -1.16 8.11
CA ASN A 257 2.69 -1.33 9.45
C ASN A 257 1.16 -1.54 9.41
N LYS A 258 0.44 -0.75 8.61
CA LYS A 258 -1.02 -0.88 8.46
C LYS A 258 -1.45 -2.25 7.96
N ILE A 259 -0.76 -2.81 6.96
CA ILE A 259 -1.10 -4.16 6.49
C ILE A 259 -0.69 -5.23 7.51
N SER A 260 0.40 -5.02 8.25
CA SER A 260 0.84 -5.93 9.31
C SER A 260 -0.18 -6.00 10.44
N ASP A 261 -0.63 -4.84 10.93
CA ASP A 261 -1.66 -4.75 11.98
C ASP A 261 -2.95 -5.41 11.50
N TYR A 262 -3.36 -5.13 10.26
CA TYR A 262 -4.55 -5.72 9.67
C TYR A 262 -4.48 -7.25 9.58
N VAL A 263 -3.38 -7.81 9.06
CA VAL A 263 -3.21 -9.27 8.94
C VAL A 263 -3.21 -9.93 10.31
N GLN A 264 -2.59 -9.32 11.31
CA GLN A 264 -2.59 -9.81 12.69
C GLN A 264 -4.00 -9.79 13.30
N GLU A 265 -4.72 -8.68 13.15
CA GLU A 265 -6.10 -8.56 13.64
C GLU A 265 -7.04 -9.54 12.94
N ALA A 266 -6.91 -9.70 11.62
CA ALA A 266 -7.69 -10.67 10.86
C ALA A 266 -7.42 -12.10 11.35
N TYR A 267 -6.15 -12.45 11.59
CA TYR A 267 -5.79 -13.75 12.13
C TYR A 267 -6.41 -14.00 13.52
N ASN A 268 -6.12 -13.13 14.48
CA ASN A 268 -6.55 -13.29 15.87
C ASN A 268 -8.08 -13.36 16.00
N ASN A 269 -8.79 -12.49 15.27
CA ASN A 269 -10.24 -12.36 15.41
C ASN A 269 -11.01 -13.44 14.65
N TYR A 270 -10.46 -13.98 13.57
CA TYR A 270 -11.20 -14.86 12.67
C TYR A 270 -10.51 -16.20 12.39
N PHE A 271 -9.23 -16.21 12.01
CA PHE A 271 -8.58 -17.42 11.49
C PHE A 271 -7.96 -18.30 12.58
N GLU A 272 -7.49 -17.74 13.71
CA GLU A 272 -7.08 -18.54 14.87
C GLU A 272 -8.25 -19.36 15.44
N PRO A 273 -9.46 -18.80 15.65
CA PRO A 273 -10.63 -19.59 16.01
C PRO A 273 -10.95 -20.70 15.00
N VAL A 274 -10.83 -20.43 13.70
CA VAL A 274 -11.06 -21.44 12.66
C VAL A 274 -10.06 -22.59 12.80
N LEU A 275 -8.77 -22.28 12.94
CA LEU A 275 -7.72 -23.27 13.13
C LEU A 275 -7.97 -24.15 14.37
N ASN A 276 -8.35 -23.55 15.49
CA ASN A 276 -8.66 -24.29 16.72
C ASN A 276 -9.83 -25.26 16.52
N TYR A 277 -10.90 -24.81 15.88
CA TYR A 277 -12.05 -25.69 15.57
C TYR A 277 -11.68 -26.82 14.59
N ILE A 278 -10.82 -26.55 13.59
CA ILE A 278 -10.32 -27.61 12.70
C ILE A 278 -9.66 -28.72 13.51
N LEU A 279 -8.78 -28.35 14.46
CA LEU A 279 -8.06 -29.31 15.30
C LEU A 279 -9.01 -30.08 16.24
N GLU A 280 -9.99 -29.40 16.83
CA GLU A 280 -11.01 -30.03 17.70
C GLU A 280 -11.89 -31.03 16.93
N VAL A 281 -12.31 -30.68 15.71
CA VAL A 281 -13.10 -31.59 14.87
C VAL A 281 -12.27 -32.81 14.46
N ILE A 282 -11.02 -32.63 14.04
CA ILE A 282 -10.11 -33.74 13.71
C ILE A 282 -10.01 -34.70 14.91
N HIS A 283 -9.75 -34.18 16.11
CA HIS A 283 -9.65 -35.00 17.32
C HIS A 283 -10.96 -35.77 17.63
N SER A 284 -12.10 -35.10 17.47
CA SER A 284 -13.42 -35.71 17.68
C SER A 284 -13.70 -36.80 16.64
N VAL A 285 -13.30 -36.57 15.38
CA VAL A 285 -13.40 -37.55 14.29
C VAL A 285 -12.57 -38.80 14.60
N GLU A 286 -11.31 -38.64 15.02
CA GLU A 286 -10.44 -39.76 15.41
C GLU A 286 -11.07 -40.59 16.55
N THR A 287 -11.62 -39.90 17.55
CA THR A 287 -12.29 -40.52 18.70
C THR A 287 -13.56 -41.27 18.30
N ALA A 288 -14.38 -40.67 17.44
CA ALA A 288 -15.58 -41.29 16.88
C ALA A 288 -15.22 -42.56 16.08
N VAL A 289 -14.20 -42.48 15.21
CA VAL A 289 -13.74 -43.64 14.42
C VAL A 289 -13.26 -44.78 15.32
N ARG A 290 -12.56 -44.49 16.42
CA ARG A 290 -12.18 -45.52 17.40
C ARG A 290 -13.40 -46.21 18.01
N HIS A 291 -14.42 -45.44 18.45
CA HIS A 291 -15.64 -46.03 18.99
C HIS A 291 -16.43 -46.83 17.95
N ILE A 292 -16.42 -46.41 16.68
CA ILE A 292 -16.99 -47.19 15.58
C ILE A 292 -16.34 -48.57 15.50
N TYR A 293 -15.01 -48.65 15.52
CA TYR A 293 -14.29 -49.94 15.52
C TYR A 293 -14.64 -50.81 16.72
N GLU A 294 -14.72 -50.22 17.92
CA GLU A 294 -15.11 -50.93 19.13
C GLU A 294 -16.51 -51.52 19.00
N ILE A 295 -17.48 -50.73 18.53
CA ILE A 295 -18.86 -51.16 18.32
C ILE A 295 -18.92 -52.27 17.27
N SER A 296 -18.29 -52.10 16.11
CA SER A 296 -18.22 -53.15 15.07
C SER A 296 -17.64 -54.45 15.63
N SER A 297 -16.58 -54.40 16.44
CA SER A 297 -16.01 -55.61 17.06
C SER A 297 -16.98 -56.28 18.05
N LEU A 298 -17.79 -55.50 18.76
CA LEU A 298 -18.72 -55.98 19.78
C LEU A 298 -19.97 -56.61 19.19
N ILE A 299 -20.53 -56.02 18.12
CA ILE A 299 -21.76 -56.54 17.47
C ILE A 299 -21.53 -57.90 16.80
N TYR A 300 -20.29 -58.22 16.42
CA TYR A 300 -19.92 -59.53 15.85
C TYR A 300 -19.58 -60.61 16.89
N LYS A 301 -19.52 -60.29 18.18
CA LYS A 301 -19.43 -61.34 19.21
C LYS A 301 -20.70 -62.19 19.18
N VAL A 302 -20.55 -63.52 19.09
CA VAL A 302 -21.67 -64.48 18.90
C VAL A 302 -22.82 -64.23 19.87
N THR A 303 -22.52 -64.05 21.16
CA THR A 303 -23.52 -63.76 22.20
C THR A 303 -24.26 -62.44 21.99
N MET A 304 -23.59 -61.43 21.44
CA MET A 304 -24.17 -60.11 21.19
C MET A 304 -25.01 -60.10 19.91
N LYS A 305 -24.52 -60.73 18.83
CA LYS A 305 -25.29 -60.88 17.59
C LYS A 305 -26.65 -61.53 17.84
N ILE A 306 -26.69 -62.55 18.72
CA ILE A 306 -27.95 -63.20 19.13
C ILE A 306 -28.87 -62.24 19.89
N LYS A 307 -28.33 -61.48 20.86
CA LYS A 307 -29.11 -60.49 21.65
C LYS A 307 -29.70 -59.40 20.76
N ILE A 308 -28.91 -58.81 19.87
CA ILE A 308 -29.34 -57.76 18.96
C ILE A 308 -30.43 -58.29 17.99
N LYS A 309 -30.23 -59.50 17.45
CA LYS A 309 -31.24 -60.15 16.59
C LYS A 309 -32.55 -60.44 17.33
N ALA A 310 -32.48 -60.84 18.61
CA ALA A 310 -33.66 -61.07 19.44
C ALA A 310 -34.48 -59.79 19.70
N MET A 311 -33.86 -58.62 19.55
CA MET A 311 -34.53 -57.32 19.62
C MET A 311 -35.11 -56.85 18.29
N GLY A 312 -35.04 -57.69 17.24
CA GLY A 312 -35.51 -57.34 15.89
C GLY A 312 -34.58 -56.40 15.12
N ILE A 313 -33.36 -56.18 15.59
CA ILE A 313 -32.40 -55.24 15.00
C ILE A 313 -31.46 -55.98 14.04
N ASN A 314 -31.26 -55.41 12.84
CA ASN A 314 -30.38 -55.98 11.83
C ASN A 314 -28.92 -55.54 12.04
N VAL A 315 -28.07 -56.49 12.46
CA VAL A 315 -26.63 -56.25 12.70
C VAL A 315 -25.90 -55.85 11.42
N ASP A 316 -26.25 -56.45 10.28
CA ASP A 316 -25.57 -56.17 9.01
C ASP A 316 -25.91 -54.75 8.50
N GLU A 317 -27.07 -54.22 8.86
CA GLU A 317 -27.47 -52.84 8.58
C GLU A 317 -26.74 -51.83 9.47
N ILE A 318 -26.54 -52.14 10.75
CA ILE A 318 -25.71 -51.34 11.66
C ILE A 318 -24.29 -51.25 11.10
N ASP A 319 -23.68 -52.39 10.77
CA ASP A 319 -22.29 -52.43 10.29
C ASP A 319 -22.12 -51.64 8.98
N LYS A 320 -23.05 -51.79 8.03
CA LYS A 320 -23.07 -51.00 6.80
C LYS A 320 -23.11 -49.49 7.07
N ASN A 321 -23.96 -49.04 7.99
CA ASN A 321 -24.10 -47.61 8.29
C ASN A 321 -22.87 -47.07 9.03
N LEU A 322 -22.25 -47.88 9.90
CA LEU A 322 -20.99 -47.55 10.54
C LEU A 322 -19.84 -47.41 9.54
N GLU A 323 -19.72 -48.30 8.56
CA GLU A 323 -18.70 -48.18 7.50
C GLU A 323 -18.94 -46.97 6.58
N VAL A 324 -20.21 -46.65 6.26
CA VAL A 324 -20.55 -45.41 5.52
C VAL A 324 -20.14 -44.18 6.32
N LEU A 325 -20.50 -44.10 7.62
CA LEU A 325 -20.13 -42.98 8.48
C LEU A 325 -18.61 -42.83 8.56
N LYS A 326 -17.89 -43.92 8.82
CA LYS A 326 -16.42 -43.93 8.88
C LYS A 326 -15.79 -43.41 7.60
N SER A 327 -16.31 -43.78 6.43
CA SER A 327 -15.86 -43.24 5.15
C SER A 327 -16.07 -41.72 5.05
N LYS A 328 -17.25 -41.22 5.47
CA LYS A 328 -17.54 -39.78 5.48
C LYS A 328 -16.67 -39.01 6.48
N LEU A 329 -16.45 -39.55 7.67
CA LEU A 329 -15.56 -38.97 8.67
C LEU A 329 -14.11 -38.92 8.19
N LYS A 330 -13.64 -39.97 7.49
CA LYS A 330 -12.29 -39.97 6.89
C LYS A 330 -12.14 -38.88 5.82
N ASN A 331 -13.13 -38.73 4.93
CA ASN A 331 -13.08 -37.67 3.91
C ASN A 331 -13.08 -36.28 4.55
N LEU A 332 -13.83 -36.10 5.64
CA LEU A 332 -13.84 -34.86 6.40
C LEU A 332 -12.47 -34.60 7.06
N ASP A 333 -11.86 -35.60 7.69
CA ASP A 333 -10.51 -35.49 8.26
C ASP A 333 -9.47 -35.08 7.22
N GLU A 334 -9.46 -35.74 6.05
CA GLU A 334 -8.57 -35.39 4.94
C GLU A 334 -8.79 -33.95 4.45
N PHE A 335 -10.06 -33.55 4.28
CA PHE A 335 -10.40 -32.18 3.90
C PHE A 335 -9.93 -31.15 4.94
N LEU A 336 -10.15 -31.41 6.23
CA LEU A 336 -9.78 -30.50 7.32
C LEU A 336 -8.25 -30.33 7.44
N ASN A 337 -7.50 -31.41 7.20
CA ASN A 337 -6.04 -31.33 7.11
C ASN A 337 -5.58 -30.47 5.93
N ASN A 338 -6.24 -30.57 4.78
CA ASN A 338 -5.96 -29.69 3.63
C ASN A 338 -6.37 -28.23 3.92
N LEU A 339 -7.51 -28.01 4.57
CA LEU A 339 -8.02 -26.67 4.89
C LEU A 339 -7.05 -25.92 5.81
N LYS A 340 -6.49 -26.61 6.80
CA LYS A 340 -5.50 -26.06 7.71
C LYS A 340 -4.31 -25.43 6.98
N THR A 341 -3.91 -25.98 5.84
CA THR A 341 -2.75 -25.54 5.05
C THR A 341 -3.15 -24.86 3.74
N ALA A 342 -4.39 -24.40 3.63
CA ALA A 342 -4.95 -23.88 2.39
C ALA A 342 -4.66 -22.40 2.15
N SER A 343 -4.08 -21.73 3.15
CA SER A 343 -3.77 -20.31 3.09
C SER A 343 -2.72 -19.95 4.14
N PRO A 344 -1.77 -19.07 3.81
CA PRO A 344 -0.80 -18.56 4.78
C PRO A 344 -1.44 -17.92 6.03
N ILE A 345 -2.64 -17.35 5.92
CA ILE A 345 -3.31 -16.74 7.07
C ILE A 345 -3.83 -17.79 8.05
N LEU A 346 -4.31 -18.94 7.55
CA LEU A 346 -4.74 -20.06 8.41
C LEU A 346 -3.54 -20.74 9.09
N GLU A 347 -2.40 -20.81 8.40
CA GLU A 347 -1.16 -21.40 8.91
C GLU A 347 -0.39 -20.49 9.87
N ASN A 348 -0.88 -19.27 10.15
CA ASN A 348 -0.17 -18.27 10.96
C ASN A 348 1.19 -17.84 10.34
N HIS A 349 1.32 -17.90 9.00
CA HIS A 349 2.47 -17.38 8.26
C HIS A 349 2.31 -15.89 7.96
N LEU A 350 1.99 -15.10 9.00
CA LEU A 350 1.65 -13.68 8.86
C LEU A 350 2.84 -12.84 8.36
N ASP A 351 4.05 -13.16 8.85
CA ASP A 351 5.28 -12.51 8.41
C ASP A 351 5.55 -12.71 6.91
N ASP A 352 5.21 -13.89 6.38
CA ASP A 352 5.37 -14.17 4.95
C ASP A 352 4.39 -13.35 4.11
N ILE A 353 3.13 -13.18 4.58
CA ILE A 353 2.15 -12.29 3.95
C ILE A 353 2.70 -10.86 3.87
N VAL A 354 3.17 -10.32 5.00
CA VAL A 354 3.71 -8.94 5.06
C VAL A 354 4.97 -8.80 4.19
N ARG A 355 5.87 -9.78 4.24
CA ARG A 355 7.10 -9.79 3.43
C ARG A 355 6.79 -9.77 1.94
N ASN A 356 5.80 -10.54 1.50
CA ASN A 356 5.40 -10.62 0.10
C ASN A 356 4.60 -9.39 -0.35
N MET A 357 3.87 -8.75 0.56
CA MET A 357 3.16 -7.49 0.31
C MET A 357 4.10 -6.29 0.18
N LYS A 358 5.20 -6.25 0.94
CA LYS A 358 6.13 -5.11 0.96
C LYS A 358 6.58 -4.61 -0.43
N PRO A 359 7.12 -5.45 -1.34
CA PRO A 359 7.53 -4.98 -2.68
C PRO A 359 6.35 -4.45 -3.51
N LEU A 360 5.14 -5.00 -3.31
CA LEU A 360 3.93 -4.55 -3.99
C LEU A 360 3.49 -3.18 -3.47
N ILE A 361 3.53 -2.98 -2.15
CA ILE A 361 3.28 -1.69 -1.50
C ILE A 361 4.26 -0.64 -2.03
N VAL A 362 5.56 -0.95 -2.07
CA VAL A 362 6.58 -0.05 -2.62
C VAL A 362 6.20 0.37 -4.04
N ASN A 363 5.84 -0.60 -4.88
CA ASN A 363 5.49 -0.33 -6.28
C ASN A 363 4.16 0.42 -6.45
N GLN A 364 3.19 0.25 -5.53
CA GLN A 364 1.87 0.87 -5.64
C GLN A 364 1.78 2.22 -4.91
N ILE A 365 2.58 2.51 -3.88
CA ILE A 365 2.57 3.83 -3.22
C ILE A 365 3.15 4.91 -4.15
N PHE A 366 4.24 4.59 -4.83
CA PHE A 366 4.83 5.42 -5.89
C PHE A 366 5.84 4.57 -6.66
N GLU A 367 5.80 4.54 -7.99
CA GLU A 367 6.70 3.68 -8.75
C GLU A 367 8.19 4.08 -8.54
N PRO A 368 9.09 3.14 -8.21
CA PRO A 368 10.49 3.48 -7.91
C PRO A 368 11.23 4.17 -9.07
N SER A 369 10.98 3.74 -10.31
CA SER A 369 11.56 4.32 -11.53
C SER A 369 11.19 5.81 -11.65
N HIS A 370 9.90 6.12 -11.52
CA HIS A 370 9.38 7.48 -11.53
C HIS A 370 9.98 8.34 -10.40
N TYR A 371 10.17 7.75 -9.22
CA TYR A 371 10.79 8.48 -8.11
C TYR A 371 12.28 8.77 -8.34
N ASP A 372 13.00 7.83 -8.94
CA ASP A 372 14.39 8.01 -9.34
C ASP A 372 14.54 9.08 -10.43
N ASP A 373 13.64 9.12 -11.41
CA ASP A 373 13.61 10.14 -12.46
C ASP A 373 13.38 11.56 -11.90
N MET A 374 12.48 11.68 -10.91
CA MET A 374 12.29 12.93 -10.16
C MET A 374 13.55 13.32 -9.38
N PHE A 375 14.26 12.35 -8.81
CA PHE A 375 15.48 12.59 -8.05
C PHE A 375 16.68 12.96 -8.93
N ILE A 376 16.80 12.36 -10.12
CA ILE A 376 17.80 12.70 -11.14
C ILE A 376 17.56 14.11 -11.65
N SER A 377 16.30 14.46 -11.95
CA SER A 377 15.90 15.81 -12.32
C SER A 377 16.32 16.82 -11.25
N ARG A 378 16.11 16.51 -9.96
CA ARG A 378 16.59 17.34 -8.84
C ARG A 378 18.11 17.44 -8.75
N LYS A 379 18.85 16.35 -9.00
CA LYS A 379 20.33 16.36 -9.01
C LYS A 379 20.89 17.21 -10.13
N ALA A 380 20.26 17.22 -11.30
CA ALA A 380 20.62 18.11 -12.41
C ALA A 380 20.49 19.60 -12.02
N LEU A 381 19.62 19.94 -11.06
CA LEU A 381 19.49 21.29 -10.51
C LEU A 381 20.60 21.66 -9.49
N THR A 382 21.37 20.70 -8.96
CA THR A 382 22.32 20.98 -7.88
C THR A 382 23.56 21.77 -8.36
N PRO A 383 24.19 21.44 -9.52
CA PRO A 383 25.25 22.25 -10.11
C PRO A 383 24.79 23.68 -10.45
N VAL A 384 23.56 23.80 -10.93
CA VAL A 384 22.86 25.03 -11.33
C VAL A 384 22.79 26.07 -10.18
N PHE A 385 22.60 25.63 -8.94
CA PHE A 385 22.62 26.55 -7.78
C PHE A 385 24.02 26.80 -7.20
N SER A 386 25.01 25.97 -7.55
CA SER A 386 26.40 26.12 -7.07
C SER A 386 27.27 26.99 -7.97
N SER A 387 26.87 27.23 -9.23
CA SER A 387 27.63 28.04 -10.20
C SER A 387 27.23 29.51 -10.26
N VAL A 388 26.23 29.92 -9.47
CA VAL A 388 25.76 31.33 -9.36
C VAL A 388 26.30 32.02 -8.08
N LEU A 389 27.09 31.30 -7.28
CA LEU A 389 27.84 31.79 -6.12
C LEU A 389 29.33 31.76 -6.43
#